data_AF-A0A1A8IRS0-F1
#
_entry.id   AF-A0A1A8IRS0-F1
#
_cell.length_a   1.000
_cell.length_b   1.000
_cell.length_c   1.000
_cell.angle_alpha   90.00
_cell.angle_beta   90.00
_cell.angle_gamma   90.00
#
_symmetry.space_group_name_H-M   'P 1'
#
loop_
_entity.id
_entity.type
_entity.pdbx_description
1 polymer ?
#
loop_
_entity_poly.entity_id
_entity_poly.type
_entity_poly.pdbx_seq_one_letter_code
_entity_poly.pdbx_strand_id
1 'polypeptide(L)'
;EAHKYTTAKFGSVMAKYFQVFKDERSTAPLLQMASLMPPAAVPTFSCGVLSRLRRMDPRAAPAQYCHLLDCICSWGQTADVLELVTDWLSEALPKQGKKAAKGRRVQILETVEAKPDLALVYLEYLFSHTSAQEKVLALCQGPLKQLHTILGKWKSVLYTHLSSTTEDPELPGVETALNAFTFHVRLSAHLQHNLTEGRDYLLSLEDVAGWVADRVLPFLKRLDENDAEKSQQLAARITESFLSVCRDIVLVGLADDTFKGQILHLCSLILLSELGCMCIPAVLPILKEVVNSCVPDDISQDQENPEDTSAVLLGVVANIFQKIIELLARRLKKDPEEGKQLCQSAVLGLTDFLQVAQTWGKAPLSGVFSTVFAAIVVEKRHLLQKITHPEEVIVPQSVDDMPPLSSILLSVVLRSPSVTGAFLSEVSSSLDSEVISSLTELAAVLHVLAVVKHSGRSKGDLKRAAVSVQQQIHSHAVSSVDGSDIQRVIHASSVTTLNEILEL
;
A
#
# COMPACT_ATOMS: atom_id res chain seq x y z
N GLU A 1 32.82 37.86 -0.06
CA GLU A 1 34.04 38.11 0.75
C GLU A 1 33.92 37.54 2.17
N ALA A 2 32.84 37.86 2.91
CA ALA A 2 32.57 37.31 4.24
C ALA A 2 32.63 35.76 4.32
N HIS A 3 31.98 35.05 3.39
CA HIS A 3 32.03 33.57 3.37
C HIS A 3 33.47 33.04 3.23
N LYS A 4 34.29 33.61 2.34
CA LYS A 4 35.70 33.20 2.16
C LYS A 4 36.53 33.44 3.42
N TYR A 5 36.35 34.60 4.06
CA TYR A 5 37.02 34.94 5.32
C TYR A 5 36.63 33.98 6.44
N THR A 6 35.34 33.72 6.62
CA THR A 6 34.81 32.80 7.63
C THR A 6 35.34 31.38 7.43
N THR A 7 35.28 30.87 6.20
CA THR A 7 35.82 29.54 5.85
C THR A 7 37.31 29.43 6.13
N ALA A 8 38.12 30.43 5.76
CA ALA A 8 39.56 30.41 6.03
C ALA A 8 39.87 30.45 7.54
N LYS A 9 39.14 31.28 8.30
CA LYS A 9 39.33 31.42 9.75
C LYS A 9 39.00 30.12 10.48
N PHE A 10 37.84 29.53 10.21
CA PHE A 10 37.45 28.28 10.85
C PHE A 10 38.26 27.08 10.34
N GLY A 11 38.52 26.98 9.03
CA GLY A 11 39.35 25.91 8.46
C GLY A 11 40.74 25.83 9.12
N SER A 12 41.35 26.97 9.44
CA SER A 12 42.67 27.03 10.11
C SER A 12 42.71 26.38 11.50
N VAL A 13 41.56 26.29 12.20
CA VAL A 13 41.47 25.73 13.56
C VAL A 13 40.87 24.32 13.59
N MET A 14 40.18 23.90 12.53
CA MET A 14 39.48 22.59 12.47
C MET A 14 40.39 21.41 12.75
N ALA A 15 41.61 21.40 12.18
CA ALA A 15 42.56 20.30 12.43
C ALA A 15 42.94 20.17 13.91
N LYS A 16 43.10 21.29 14.63
CA LYS A 16 43.38 21.29 16.07
C LYS A 16 42.15 20.85 16.87
N TYR A 17 40.96 21.28 16.47
CA TYR A 17 39.73 20.84 17.13
C TYR A 17 39.49 19.35 17.00
N PHE A 18 39.67 18.76 15.81
CA PHE A 18 39.59 17.30 15.65
C PHE A 18 40.69 16.54 16.41
N GLN A 19 41.82 17.17 16.74
CA GLN A 19 42.86 16.57 17.57
C GLN A 19 42.52 16.61 19.07
N VAL A 20 41.95 17.72 19.55
CA VAL A 20 41.66 17.94 20.97
C VAL A 20 40.33 17.30 21.38
N PHE A 21 39.30 17.45 20.57
CA PHE A 21 37.94 16.99 20.86
C PHE A 21 37.73 15.61 20.25
N LYS A 22 37.73 14.59 21.12
CA LYS A 22 37.53 13.18 20.77
C LYS A 22 36.21 12.60 21.25
N ASP A 23 35.51 13.32 22.13
CA ASP A 23 34.23 12.89 22.67
C ASP A 23 33.14 12.98 21.59
N GLU A 24 32.20 12.04 21.60
CA GLU A 24 31.12 11.94 20.62
C GLU A 24 30.26 13.22 20.56
N ARG A 25 29.96 13.82 21.73
CA ARG A 25 29.19 15.07 21.82
C ARG A 25 29.91 16.26 21.22
N SER A 26 31.24 16.24 21.24
CA SER A 26 32.08 17.30 20.67
C SER A 26 32.40 17.08 19.20
N THR A 27 32.36 15.82 18.74
CA THR A 27 32.73 15.45 17.36
C THR A 27 31.60 15.77 16.39
N ALA A 28 30.34 15.54 16.75
CA ALA A 28 29.20 15.80 15.87
C ALA A 28 29.11 17.27 15.39
N PRO A 29 29.20 18.30 16.27
CA PRO A 29 29.21 19.70 15.83
C PRO A 29 30.40 20.04 14.92
N LEU A 30 31.57 19.43 15.16
CA LEU A 30 32.75 19.64 14.32
C LEU A 30 32.56 19.04 12.92
N LEU A 31 31.93 17.87 12.82
CA LEU A 31 31.58 17.26 11.53
C LEU A 31 30.56 18.12 10.77
N GLN A 32 29.54 18.63 11.47
CA GLN A 32 28.56 19.54 10.88
C GLN A 32 29.19 20.86 10.43
N MET A 33 30.13 21.42 11.19
CA MET A 33 30.89 22.59 10.74
C MET A 33 31.74 22.27 9.51
N ALA A 34 32.35 21.09 9.44
CA ALA A 34 33.16 20.66 8.31
C ALA A 34 32.33 20.47 7.03
N SER A 35 31.08 20.00 7.13
CA SER A 35 30.20 19.85 5.96
C SER A 35 29.82 21.19 5.32
N LEU A 36 29.80 22.27 6.10
CA LEU A 36 29.52 23.63 5.62
C LEU A 36 30.72 24.32 4.95
N MET A 37 31.90 23.68 4.95
CA MET A 37 33.13 24.22 4.37
C MET A 37 33.54 23.43 3.12
N PRO A 38 34.24 24.04 2.15
CA PRO A 38 34.86 23.29 1.05
C PRO A 38 35.88 22.28 1.58
N PRO A 39 36.04 21.12 0.93
CA PRO A 39 36.95 20.06 1.40
C PRO A 39 38.40 20.53 1.52
N ALA A 40 38.82 21.46 0.66
CA ALA A 40 40.16 22.06 0.69
C ALA A 40 40.46 22.86 1.98
N ALA A 41 39.43 23.28 2.74
CA ALA A 41 39.60 23.99 4.00
C ALA A 41 39.86 23.05 5.19
N VAL A 42 39.59 21.75 5.04
CA VAL A 42 39.73 20.71 6.09
C VAL A 42 40.43 19.44 5.56
N PRO A 43 41.60 19.55 4.89
CA PRO A 43 42.19 18.47 4.10
C PRO A 43 42.61 17.24 4.92
N THR A 44 43.01 17.44 6.19
CA THR A 44 43.39 16.34 7.10
C THR A 44 42.20 15.46 7.47
N PHE A 45 40.99 16.00 7.40
CA PHE A 45 39.76 15.27 7.65
C PHE A 45 39.14 14.78 6.35
N SER A 46 39.00 15.64 5.34
CA SER A 46 38.26 15.35 4.10
C SER A 46 38.81 14.14 3.33
N CYS A 47 40.14 14.02 3.20
CA CYS A 47 40.78 12.90 2.49
C CYS A 47 40.52 11.53 3.16
N GLY A 48 40.15 11.51 4.44
CA GLY A 48 39.91 10.29 5.21
C GLY A 48 38.44 9.86 5.31
N VAL A 49 37.48 10.71 4.96
CA VAL A 49 36.04 10.47 5.23
C VAL A 49 35.53 9.23 4.50
N LEU A 50 35.79 9.11 3.19
CA LEU A 50 35.36 7.95 2.41
C LEU A 50 35.99 6.64 2.92
N SER A 51 37.27 6.68 3.31
CA SER A 51 37.97 5.55 3.90
C SER A 51 37.38 5.15 5.26
N ARG A 52 36.95 6.12 6.08
CA ARG A 52 36.22 5.87 7.34
C ARG A 52 34.85 5.23 7.08
N LEU A 53 34.09 5.72 6.09
CA LEU A 53 32.81 5.12 5.71
C LEU A 53 32.97 3.69 5.21
N ARG A 54 34.03 3.40 4.43
CA ARG A 54 34.35 2.05 3.95
C ARG A 54 34.71 1.09 5.10
N ARG A 55 35.48 1.56 6.08
CA ARG A 55 35.90 0.76 7.24
C ARG A 55 34.87 0.73 8.39
N MET A 56 33.74 1.41 8.24
CA MET A 56 32.70 1.49 9.26
C MET A 56 32.20 0.10 9.67
N ASP A 57 31.95 -0.08 10.97
CA ASP A 57 31.36 -1.31 11.49
C ASP A 57 29.92 -1.47 10.94
N PRO A 58 29.52 -2.65 10.44
CA PRO A 58 28.14 -2.91 10.02
C PRO A 58 27.08 -2.60 11.10
N ARG A 59 27.46 -2.62 12.38
CA ARG A 59 26.61 -2.30 13.55
C ARG A 59 26.75 -0.85 14.02
N ALA A 60 27.39 0.01 13.23
CA ALA A 60 27.58 1.41 13.58
C ALA A 60 26.24 2.13 13.77
N ALA A 61 26.17 2.97 14.80
CA ALA A 61 24.99 3.79 15.06
C ALA A 61 24.85 4.92 14.01
N PRO A 62 23.61 5.40 13.73
CA PRO A 62 23.38 6.48 12.77
C PRO A 62 24.29 7.69 12.92
N ALA A 63 24.49 8.18 14.15
CA ALA A 63 25.33 9.33 14.45
C ALA A 63 26.78 9.21 13.93
N GLN A 64 27.28 7.98 13.75
CA GLN A 64 28.65 7.73 13.32
C GLN A 64 28.86 7.89 11.81
N TYR A 65 27.82 7.65 10.99
CA TYR A 65 27.90 7.74 9.53
C TYR A 65 27.11 8.93 8.94
N CYS A 66 26.00 9.37 9.54
CA CYS A 66 25.15 10.44 9.01
C CYS A 66 25.95 11.72 8.71
N HIS A 67 26.70 12.21 9.70
CA HIS A 67 27.50 13.44 9.53
C HIS A 67 28.66 13.28 8.54
N LEU A 68 29.18 12.07 8.35
CA LEU A 68 30.21 11.78 7.35
C LEU A 68 29.60 11.79 5.94
N LEU A 69 28.40 11.24 5.78
CA LEU A 69 27.62 11.30 4.54
C LEU A 69 27.25 12.74 4.19
N ASP A 70 26.83 13.54 5.17
CA ASP A 70 26.54 14.98 4.98
C ASP A 70 27.75 15.74 4.44
N CYS A 71 28.94 15.47 5.00
CA CYS A 71 30.19 16.05 4.52
C CYS A 71 30.42 15.72 3.05
N ILE A 72 30.36 14.43 2.69
CA ILE A 72 30.61 14.00 1.31
C ILE A 72 29.58 14.59 0.34
N CYS A 73 28.30 14.60 0.72
CA CYS A 73 27.24 15.18 -0.11
C CYS A 73 27.44 16.69 -0.32
N SER A 74 27.80 17.41 0.75
CA SER A 74 28.04 18.86 0.70
C SER A 74 29.28 19.21 -0.11
N TRP A 75 30.27 18.32 -0.16
CA TRP A 75 31.49 18.49 -0.95
C TRP A 75 31.33 18.08 -2.42
N GLY A 76 30.15 17.62 -2.84
CA GLY A 76 29.90 17.20 -4.23
C GLY A 76 30.55 15.86 -4.58
N GLN A 77 30.90 15.06 -3.59
CA GLN A 77 31.55 13.75 -3.74
C GLN A 77 30.55 12.59 -3.57
N THR A 78 29.25 12.86 -3.72
CA THR A 78 28.17 11.86 -3.56
C THR A 78 28.34 10.65 -4.49
N ALA A 79 28.90 10.85 -5.68
CA ALA A 79 29.19 9.77 -6.63
C ALA A 79 30.12 8.69 -6.02
N ASP A 80 31.10 9.09 -5.22
CA ASP A 80 32.06 8.17 -4.60
C ASP A 80 31.39 7.25 -3.57
N VAL A 81 30.35 7.75 -2.88
CA VAL A 81 29.54 6.95 -1.95
C VAL A 81 28.64 5.98 -2.72
N LEU A 82 28.01 6.44 -3.81
CA LEU A 82 27.19 5.56 -4.64
C LEU A 82 28.03 4.47 -5.30
N GLU A 83 29.25 4.77 -5.75
CA GLU A 83 30.19 3.77 -6.27
C GLU A 83 30.51 2.72 -5.18
N LEU A 84 30.85 3.16 -3.97
CA LEU A 84 31.10 2.26 -2.84
C LEU A 84 29.90 1.34 -2.53
N VAL A 85 28.69 1.91 -2.48
CA VAL A 85 27.46 1.15 -2.27
C VAL A 85 27.24 0.14 -3.40
N THR A 86 27.42 0.58 -4.64
CA THR A 86 27.24 -0.25 -5.84
C THR A 86 28.23 -1.41 -5.84
N ASP A 87 29.49 -1.17 -5.46
CA ASP A 87 30.53 -2.19 -5.37
C ASP A 87 30.19 -3.24 -4.30
N TRP A 88 29.81 -2.82 -3.09
CA TRP A 88 29.41 -3.74 -2.02
C TRP A 88 28.20 -4.60 -2.39
N LEU A 89 27.18 -4.00 -3.02
CA LEU A 89 26.01 -4.74 -3.48
C LEU A 89 26.34 -5.68 -4.64
N SER A 90 27.26 -5.29 -5.53
CA SER A 90 27.68 -6.12 -6.67
C SER A 90 28.51 -7.32 -6.22
N GLU A 91 29.41 -7.12 -5.27
CA GLU A 91 30.29 -8.16 -4.75
C GLU A 91 29.53 -9.19 -3.92
N ALA A 92 28.48 -8.77 -3.20
CA ALA A 92 27.64 -9.64 -2.40
C ALA A 92 26.69 -10.53 -3.24
N LEU A 93 26.48 -10.24 -4.53
CA LEU A 93 25.61 -11.06 -5.38
C LEU A 93 26.26 -12.43 -5.66
N PRO A 94 25.46 -13.53 -5.68
CA PRO A 94 25.96 -14.85 -6.04
C PRO A 94 26.60 -14.86 -7.44
N LYS A 95 27.84 -15.36 -7.54
CA LYS A 95 28.55 -15.47 -8.82
C LYS A 95 27.95 -16.61 -9.64
N GLN A 96 27.12 -16.29 -10.63
CA GLN A 96 26.60 -17.29 -11.57
C GLN A 96 27.76 -17.95 -12.34
N GLY A 97 28.03 -19.22 -12.04
CA GLY A 97 29.01 -20.05 -12.72
C GLY A 97 30.43 -19.92 -12.16
N LYS A 98 30.96 -21.05 -11.65
CA LYS A 98 32.39 -21.22 -11.32
C LYS A 98 33.25 -21.10 -12.59
N LYS A 99 33.59 -19.87 -13.00
CA LYS A 99 34.84 -19.57 -13.69
C LYS A 99 35.41 -18.28 -13.10
N ALA A 100 36.32 -18.46 -12.15
CA ALA A 100 37.16 -17.40 -11.63
C ALA A 100 38.07 -16.88 -12.76
N ALA A 101 37.56 -16.00 -13.60
CA ALA A 101 38.38 -15.21 -14.49
C ALA A 101 39.06 -14.12 -13.64
N LYS A 102 40.28 -14.40 -13.19
CA LYS A 102 41.21 -13.41 -12.62
C LYS A 102 41.58 -12.39 -13.71
N GLY A 103 40.69 -11.42 -13.95
CA GLY A 103 41.00 -10.22 -14.71
C GLY A 103 41.74 -9.23 -13.80
N ARG A 104 43.05 -9.10 -13.99
CA ARG A 104 43.88 -8.06 -13.34
C ARG A 104 43.38 -6.67 -13.72
N ARG A 105 42.66 -6.01 -12.82
CA ARG A 105 42.69 -4.54 -12.67
C ARG A 105 43.49 -4.25 -11.41
N VAL A 106 44.59 -3.53 -11.55
CA VAL A 106 45.42 -3.08 -10.42
C VAL A 106 44.70 -1.91 -9.76
N GLN A 107 43.75 -2.22 -8.87
CA GLN A 107 43.26 -1.31 -7.84
C GLN A 107 43.94 -1.72 -6.53
N ILE A 108 44.42 -0.73 -5.77
CA ILE A 108 45.11 -0.94 -4.50
C ILE A 108 44.19 -1.77 -3.59
N LEU A 109 44.61 -3.00 -3.34
CA LEU A 109 43.84 -4.06 -2.71
C LEU A 109 43.80 -3.83 -1.18
N GLU A 110 42.94 -2.94 -0.70
CA GLU A 110 42.39 -3.10 0.65
C GLU A 110 41.17 -4.02 0.45
N THR A 111 41.34 -5.34 0.60
CA THR A 111 40.24 -6.31 0.51
C THR A 111 39.31 -6.12 1.70
N VAL A 112 38.49 -5.07 1.65
CA VAL A 112 37.43 -4.84 2.60
C VAL A 112 36.28 -5.71 2.17
N GLU A 113 35.89 -6.64 3.05
CA GLU A 113 34.71 -7.47 2.92
C GLU A 113 33.49 -6.63 2.49
N ALA A 114 32.70 -7.15 1.55
CA ALA A 114 31.50 -6.48 1.09
C ALA A 114 30.49 -6.33 2.23
N LYS A 115 29.90 -5.12 2.37
CA LYS A 115 28.95 -4.80 3.45
C LYS A 115 27.59 -4.40 2.86
N PRO A 116 26.81 -5.35 2.33
CA PRO A 116 25.57 -5.04 1.63
C PRO A 116 24.52 -4.38 2.56
N ASP A 117 24.40 -4.82 3.82
CA ASP A 117 23.45 -4.20 4.76
C ASP A 117 23.80 -2.74 5.04
N LEU A 118 25.08 -2.44 5.27
CA LEU A 118 25.55 -1.08 5.50
C LEU A 118 25.40 -0.20 4.24
N ALA A 119 25.61 -0.77 3.06
CA ALA A 119 25.32 -0.10 1.79
C ALA A 119 23.85 0.36 1.71
N LEU A 120 22.90 -0.52 2.07
CA LEU A 120 21.47 -0.19 2.06
C LEU A 120 21.12 0.83 3.14
N VAL A 121 21.77 0.80 4.30
CA VAL A 121 21.63 1.84 5.34
C VAL A 121 22.12 3.21 4.84
N TYR A 122 23.23 3.25 4.11
CA TYR A 122 23.70 4.49 3.49
C TYR A 122 22.72 4.99 2.43
N LEU A 123 22.15 4.11 1.59
CA LEU A 123 21.11 4.48 0.64
C LEU A 123 19.86 5.03 1.34
N GLU A 124 19.39 4.40 2.41
CA GLU A 124 18.23 4.91 3.16
C GLU A 124 18.48 6.32 3.66
N TYR A 125 19.67 6.59 4.22
CA TYR A 125 20.04 7.93 4.65
C TYR A 125 20.01 8.93 3.48
N LEU A 126 20.65 8.58 2.37
CA LEU A 126 20.79 9.43 1.20
C LEU A 126 19.44 9.78 0.55
N PHE A 127 18.49 8.86 0.52
CA PHE A 127 17.15 9.08 -0.05
C PHE A 127 16.13 9.65 0.94
N SER A 128 16.34 9.51 2.25
CA SER A 128 15.42 10.04 3.28
C SER A 128 15.69 11.50 3.66
N HIS A 129 16.88 12.03 3.38
CA HIS A 129 17.25 13.41 3.71
C HIS A 129 17.22 14.28 2.46
N THR A 130 16.30 15.25 2.40
CA THR A 130 16.04 16.09 1.21
C THR A 130 17.33 16.69 0.63
N SER A 131 18.21 17.24 1.47
CA SER A 131 19.47 17.84 1.03
C SER A 131 20.47 16.84 0.43
N ALA A 132 20.47 15.59 0.89
CA ALA A 132 21.31 14.54 0.33
C ALA A 132 20.69 13.97 -0.94
N GLN A 133 19.38 13.77 -0.94
CA GLN A 133 18.60 13.26 -2.06
C GLN A 133 18.76 14.15 -3.30
N GLU A 134 18.63 15.47 -3.15
CA GLU A 134 18.88 16.42 -4.25
C GLU A 134 20.27 16.26 -4.87
N LYS A 135 21.30 16.01 -4.04
CA LYS A 135 22.68 15.81 -4.51
C LYS A 135 22.86 14.48 -5.23
N VAL A 136 22.19 13.43 -4.76
CA VAL A 136 22.18 12.10 -5.41
C VAL A 136 21.50 12.18 -6.77
N LEU A 137 20.33 12.80 -6.84
CA LEU A 137 19.53 12.90 -8.07
C LEU A 137 20.14 13.85 -9.10
N ALA A 138 20.94 14.83 -8.65
CA ALA A 138 21.71 15.71 -9.53
C ALA A 138 22.95 15.05 -10.16
N LEU A 139 23.29 13.80 -9.79
CA LEU A 139 24.39 13.07 -10.42
C LEU A 139 24.08 12.75 -11.88
N CYS A 140 25.14 12.55 -12.68
CA CYS A 140 25.01 12.04 -14.03
C CYS A 140 24.23 10.71 -14.05
N GLN A 141 23.51 10.43 -15.13
CA GLN A 141 22.69 9.22 -15.24
C GLN A 141 23.47 7.90 -15.06
N GLY A 142 24.78 7.88 -15.36
CA GLY A 142 25.62 6.67 -15.32
C GLY A 142 25.61 5.94 -13.97
N PRO A 143 26.10 6.57 -12.88
CA PRO A 143 26.09 5.97 -11.54
C PRO A 143 24.72 5.47 -11.08
N LEU A 144 23.65 6.24 -11.32
CA LEU A 144 22.29 5.87 -10.91
C LEU A 144 21.74 4.69 -11.73
N LYS A 145 21.99 4.65 -13.04
CA LYS A 145 21.64 3.51 -13.91
C LYS A 145 22.39 2.24 -13.50
N GLN A 146 23.66 2.36 -13.13
CA GLN A 146 24.45 1.23 -12.65
C GLN A 146 23.89 0.70 -11.33
N LEU A 147 23.63 1.58 -10.36
CA LEU A 147 23.02 1.20 -9.08
C LEU A 147 21.67 0.52 -9.29
N HIS A 148 20.79 1.10 -10.11
CA HIS A 148 19.50 0.53 -10.48
C HIS A 148 19.64 -0.89 -11.04
N THR A 149 20.56 -1.08 -12.00
CA THR A 149 20.84 -2.40 -12.60
C THR A 149 21.30 -3.42 -11.55
N ILE A 150 22.17 -3.02 -10.62
CA ILE A 150 22.67 -3.91 -9.58
C ILE A 150 21.56 -4.28 -8.59
N LEU A 151 20.81 -3.30 -8.10
CA LEU A 151 19.66 -3.56 -7.20
C LEU A 151 18.63 -4.49 -7.86
N GLY A 152 18.37 -4.34 -9.17
CA GLY A 152 17.45 -5.20 -9.91
C GLY A 152 17.87 -6.68 -9.95
N LYS A 153 19.18 -6.98 -9.87
CA LYS A 153 19.68 -8.37 -9.85
C LYS A 153 19.33 -9.11 -8.55
N TRP A 154 19.08 -8.40 -7.45
CA TRP A 154 18.71 -9.01 -6.16
C TRP A 154 17.35 -9.73 -6.19
N LYS A 155 16.52 -9.49 -7.21
CA LYS A 155 15.33 -10.32 -7.50
C LYS A 155 15.66 -11.81 -7.61
N SER A 156 16.83 -12.14 -8.18
CA SER A 156 17.30 -13.52 -8.28
C SER A 156 17.58 -14.16 -6.92
N VAL A 157 18.17 -13.40 -5.99
CA VAL A 157 18.44 -13.85 -4.61
C VAL A 157 17.13 -14.09 -3.87
N LEU A 158 16.16 -13.18 -3.99
CA LEU A 158 14.81 -13.36 -3.44
C LEU A 158 14.12 -14.59 -4.01
N TYR A 159 14.23 -14.82 -5.32
CA TYR A 159 13.66 -16.01 -5.96
C TYR A 159 14.30 -17.30 -5.45
N THR A 160 15.62 -17.31 -5.22
CA THR A 160 16.31 -18.45 -4.60
C THR A 160 15.78 -18.71 -3.19
N HIS A 161 15.58 -17.67 -2.37
CA HIS A 161 14.97 -17.83 -1.03
C HIS A 161 13.53 -18.33 -1.08
N LEU A 162 12.73 -17.89 -2.05
CA LEU A 162 11.37 -18.40 -2.24
C LEU A 162 11.36 -19.89 -2.62
N SER A 163 12.31 -20.30 -3.47
CA SER A 163 12.35 -21.64 -4.07
C SER A 163 13.15 -22.67 -3.25
N SER A 164 14.01 -22.21 -2.35
CA SER A 164 14.89 -23.08 -1.54
C SER A 164 14.23 -23.42 -0.21
N THR A 165 14.27 -24.70 0.15
CA THR A 165 13.86 -25.19 1.48
C THR A 165 15.02 -25.23 2.47
N THR A 166 16.26 -25.01 2.01
CA THR A 166 17.47 -25.06 2.83
C THR A 166 18.14 -23.70 2.92
N GLU A 167 18.56 -23.31 4.13
CA GLU A 167 19.37 -22.11 4.35
C GLU A 167 20.77 -22.35 3.76
N ASP A 168 21.10 -21.63 2.69
CA ASP A 168 22.46 -21.61 2.12
C ASP A 168 23.27 -20.51 2.83
N PRO A 169 24.30 -20.86 3.62
CA PRO A 169 25.11 -19.89 4.35
C PRO A 169 25.94 -18.98 3.44
N GLU A 170 26.11 -19.31 2.14
CA GLU A 170 26.78 -18.45 1.17
C GLU A 170 25.85 -17.42 0.53
N LEU A 171 24.52 -17.54 0.73
CA LEU A 171 23.53 -16.66 0.14
C LEU A 171 23.32 -15.41 1.03
N PRO A 172 23.23 -14.20 0.44
CA PRO A 172 22.89 -13.01 1.21
C PRO A 172 21.55 -13.16 1.94
N GLY A 173 21.43 -12.52 3.10
CA GLY A 173 20.23 -12.60 3.94
C GLY A 173 18.95 -12.13 3.23
N VAL A 174 17.81 -12.73 3.61
CA VAL A 174 16.49 -12.40 3.06
C VAL A 174 16.16 -10.91 3.23
N GLU A 175 16.45 -10.34 4.41
CA GLU A 175 16.20 -8.92 4.70
C GLU A 175 17.03 -8.00 3.81
N THR A 176 18.32 -8.32 3.63
CA THR A 176 19.21 -7.59 2.73
C THR A 176 18.67 -7.60 1.30
N ALA A 177 18.22 -8.76 0.83
CA ALA A 177 17.68 -8.91 -0.53
C ALA A 177 16.34 -8.18 -0.71
N LEU A 178 15.46 -8.21 0.30
CA LEU A 178 14.18 -7.50 0.28
C LEU A 178 14.38 -5.97 0.32
N ASN A 179 15.32 -5.50 1.12
CA ASN A 179 15.68 -4.08 1.17
C ASN A 179 16.28 -3.63 -0.16
N ALA A 180 17.20 -4.40 -0.75
CA ALA A 180 17.77 -4.10 -2.07
C ALA A 180 16.69 -4.07 -3.17
N PHE A 181 15.74 -5.01 -3.15
CA PHE A 181 14.58 -5.00 -4.03
C PHE A 181 13.70 -3.75 -3.83
N THR A 182 13.42 -3.38 -2.58
CA THR A 182 12.62 -2.19 -2.27
C THR A 182 13.31 -0.92 -2.78
N PHE A 183 14.63 -0.81 -2.62
CA PHE A 183 15.42 0.28 -3.20
C PHE A 183 15.43 0.27 -4.71
N HIS A 184 15.48 -0.89 -5.37
CA HIS A 184 15.36 -0.98 -6.83
C HIS A 184 14.07 -0.29 -7.31
N VAL A 185 12.93 -0.68 -6.72
CA VAL A 185 11.61 -0.18 -7.12
C VAL A 185 11.45 1.31 -6.76
N ARG A 186 11.89 1.75 -5.58
CA ARG A 186 11.90 3.18 -5.19
C ARG A 186 12.81 4.02 -6.07
N LEU A 187 13.99 3.51 -6.42
CA LEU A 187 14.92 4.20 -7.30
C LEU A 187 14.33 4.36 -8.71
N SER A 188 13.62 3.35 -9.23
CA SER A 188 12.87 3.51 -10.49
C SER A 188 11.89 4.69 -10.42
N ALA A 189 11.15 4.85 -9.32
CA ALA A 189 10.23 5.98 -9.14
C ALA A 189 10.96 7.33 -9.14
N HIS A 190 12.08 7.44 -8.41
CA HIS A 190 12.89 8.65 -8.41
C HIS A 190 13.49 8.95 -9.78
N LEU A 191 13.98 7.94 -10.50
CA LEU A 191 14.55 8.14 -11.82
C LEU A 191 13.48 8.52 -12.84
N GLN A 192 12.28 7.96 -12.75
CA GLN A 192 11.14 8.38 -13.57
C GLN A 192 10.77 9.84 -13.35
N HIS A 193 10.81 10.32 -12.11
CA HIS A 193 10.52 11.73 -11.80
C HIS A 193 11.59 12.69 -12.35
N ASN A 194 12.87 12.36 -12.19
CA ASN A 194 13.96 13.26 -12.57
C ASN A 194 14.31 13.20 -14.06
N LEU A 195 14.07 12.07 -14.72
CA LEU A 195 14.37 11.86 -16.13
C LEU A 195 13.06 11.95 -16.90
N THR A 196 12.61 13.18 -17.11
CA THR A 196 11.29 13.53 -17.70
C THR A 196 11.12 13.07 -19.15
N GLU A 197 12.19 12.66 -19.83
CA GLU A 197 12.15 12.17 -21.20
C GLU A 197 12.18 10.64 -21.22
N GLY A 198 11.00 10.00 -21.12
CA GLY A 198 10.84 8.56 -21.38
C GLY A 198 9.94 7.81 -20.40
N ARG A 199 9.67 6.55 -20.74
CA ARG A 199 8.93 5.57 -19.90
C ARG A 199 9.82 4.44 -19.39
N ASP A 200 11.14 4.51 -19.59
CA ASP A 200 12.06 3.39 -19.35
C ASP A 200 11.97 2.84 -17.92
N TYR A 201 11.80 3.72 -16.92
CA TYR A 201 11.71 3.29 -15.53
C TYR A 201 10.31 2.82 -15.14
N LEU A 202 9.24 3.33 -15.77
CA LEU A 202 7.90 2.73 -15.68
C LEU A 202 7.87 1.34 -16.32
N LEU A 203 8.45 1.17 -17.51
CA LEU A 203 8.61 -0.13 -18.17
C LEU A 203 9.39 -1.11 -17.28
N SER A 204 10.48 -0.65 -16.65
CA SER A 204 11.23 -1.46 -15.69
C SER A 204 10.38 -1.88 -14.48
N LEU A 205 9.40 -1.08 -14.06
CA LEU A 205 8.47 -1.42 -12.98
C LEU A 205 7.37 -2.36 -13.46
N GLU A 206 6.88 -2.20 -14.68
CA GLU A 206 5.97 -3.14 -15.35
C GLU A 206 6.63 -4.53 -15.47
N ASP A 207 7.91 -4.59 -15.81
CA ASP A 207 8.70 -5.85 -15.81
C ASP A 207 8.80 -6.46 -14.40
N VAL A 208 8.87 -5.64 -13.35
CA VAL A 208 8.82 -6.12 -11.97
C VAL A 208 7.42 -6.64 -11.63
N ALA A 209 6.35 -5.97 -12.07
CA ALA A 209 4.98 -6.45 -11.90
C ALA A 209 4.79 -7.82 -12.56
N GLY A 210 5.29 -7.99 -13.80
CA GLY A 210 5.31 -9.28 -14.49
C GLY A 210 6.12 -10.34 -13.73
N TRP A 211 7.29 -9.98 -13.20
CA TRP A 211 8.08 -10.91 -12.36
C TRP A 211 7.35 -11.30 -11.07
N VAL A 212 6.66 -10.37 -10.39
CA VAL A 212 5.86 -10.69 -9.20
C VAL A 212 4.74 -11.66 -9.60
N ALA A 213 4.02 -11.38 -10.68
CA ALA A 213 2.96 -12.24 -11.20
C ALA A 213 3.45 -13.67 -11.51
N ASP A 214 4.55 -13.78 -12.25
CA ASP A 214 5.03 -15.07 -12.77
C ASP A 214 5.85 -15.88 -11.77
N ARG A 215 6.58 -15.19 -10.86
CA ARG A 215 7.60 -15.82 -10.01
C ARG A 215 7.30 -15.76 -8.53
N VAL A 216 6.50 -14.80 -8.06
CA VAL A 216 6.20 -14.63 -6.63
C VAL A 216 4.81 -15.17 -6.30
N LEU A 217 3.78 -14.83 -7.08
CA LEU A 217 2.40 -15.29 -6.83
C LEU A 217 2.22 -16.81 -6.78
N PRO A 218 2.99 -17.65 -7.52
CA PRO A 218 2.88 -19.09 -7.36
C PRO A 218 3.10 -19.59 -5.93
N PHE A 219 3.88 -18.86 -5.12
CA PHE A 219 4.14 -19.17 -3.71
C PHE A 219 3.02 -18.70 -2.77
N LEU A 220 2.06 -17.88 -3.24
CA LEU A 220 0.85 -17.52 -2.50
C LEU A 220 -0.31 -18.52 -2.70
N LYS A 221 -0.03 -19.67 -3.32
CA LYS A 221 -0.94 -20.82 -3.35
C LYS A 221 -0.71 -21.68 -2.12
N ARG A 222 -1.74 -22.38 -1.64
CA ARG A 222 -1.60 -23.29 -0.51
C ARG A 222 -0.65 -24.42 -0.89
N LEU A 223 0.49 -24.45 -0.21
CA LEU A 223 1.45 -25.55 -0.26
C LEU A 223 1.26 -26.31 1.05
N ASP A 224 1.00 -27.62 0.97
CA ASP A 224 0.61 -28.46 2.12
C ASP A 224 1.79 -28.80 3.07
N GLU A 225 2.95 -28.15 2.93
CA GLU A 225 4.19 -28.47 3.66
C GLU A 225 4.61 -27.34 4.62
N ASN A 226 5.09 -27.69 5.83
CA ASN A 226 5.51 -26.73 6.87
C ASN A 226 6.63 -25.77 6.44
N ASP A 227 7.52 -26.18 5.52
CA ASP A 227 8.56 -25.31 4.97
C ASP A 227 7.99 -24.24 4.03
N ALA A 228 6.74 -24.40 3.57
CA ALA A 228 6.10 -23.44 2.68
C ALA A 228 5.59 -22.18 3.38
N GLU A 229 5.45 -22.17 4.71
CA GLU A 229 4.97 -21.00 5.45
C GLU A 229 5.96 -19.84 5.34
N LYS A 230 7.28 -20.12 5.44
CA LYS A 230 8.33 -19.09 5.28
C LYS A 230 8.32 -18.50 3.87
N SER A 231 8.21 -19.34 2.83
CA SER A 231 8.13 -18.88 1.43
C SER A 231 6.85 -18.08 1.15
N GLN A 232 5.72 -18.47 1.75
CA GLN A 232 4.46 -17.72 1.66
C GLN A 232 4.58 -16.34 2.32
N GLN A 233 5.13 -16.27 3.53
CA GLN A 233 5.37 -15.01 4.23
C GLN A 233 6.32 -14.11 3.44
N LEU A 234 7.40 -14.66 2.88
CA LEU A 234 8.32 -13.91 2.03
C LEU A 234 7.64 -13.41 0.75
N ALA A 235 6.83 -14.25 0.09
CA ALA A 235 6.09 -13.87 -1.10
C ALA A 235 5.14 -12.71 -0.81
N ALA A 236 4.40 -12.77 0.30
CA ALA A 236 3.52 -11.68 0.74
C ALA A 236 4.31 -10.38 0.97
N ARG A 237 5.45 -10.44 1.68
CA ARG A 237 6.30 -9.27 1.94
C ARG A 237 6.87 -8.65 0.67
N ILE A 238 7.28 -9.46 -0.31
CA ILE A 238 7.75 -8.97 -1.62
C ILE A 238 6.61 -8.24 -2.34
N THR A 239 5.43 -8.87 -2.41
CA THR A 239 4.24 -8.28 -3.04
C THR A 239 3.84 -6.97 -2.37
N GLU A 240 3.73 -6.94 -1.04
CA GLU A 240 3.37 -5.73 -0.28
C GLU A 240 4.39 -4.60 -0.46
N SER A 241 5.69 -4.92 -0.43
CA SER A 241 6.76 -3.94 -0.64
C SER A 241 6.66 -3.31 -2.04
N PHE A 242 6.37 -4.12 -3.06
CA PHE A 242 6.19 -3.64 -4.43
C PHE A 242 4.93 -2.79 -4.57
N LEU A 243 3.78 -3.26 -4.06
CA LEU A 243 2.51 -2.54 -4.11
C LEU A 243 2.57 -1.19 -3.38
N SER A 244 3.28 -1.11 -2.26
CA SER A 244 3.49 0.14 -1.52
C SER A 244 4.18 1.21 -2.38
N VAL A 245 5.20 0.84 -3.14
CA VAL A 245 5.88 1.78 -4.05
C VAL A 245 5.00 2.11 -5.26
N CYS A 246 4.25 1.14 -5.80
CA CYS A 246 3.30 1.40 -6.88
C CYS A 246 2.22 2.41 -6.47
N ARG A 247 1.69 2.29 -5.24
CA ARG A 247 0.79 3.29 -4.65
C ARG A 247 1.45 4.66 -4.64
N ASP A 248 2.69 4.76 -4.15
CA ASP A 248 3.39 6.05 -4.03
C ASP A 248 3.59 6.71 -5.41
N ILE A 249 3.93 5.93 -6.44
CA ILE A 249 4.06 6.41 -7.83
C ILE A 249 2.74 6.97 -8.36
N VAL A 250 1.62 6.29 -8.10
CA VAL A 250 0.29 6.78 -8.50
C VAL A 250 -0.07 8.04 -7.72
N LEU A 251 0.17 8.05 -6.41
CA LEU A 251 -0.10 9.18 -5.52
C LEU A 251 0.63 10.46 -5.96
N VAL A 252 1.90 10.34 -6.34
CA VAL A 252 2.70 11.50 -6.80
C VAL A 252 2.46 11.88 -8.26
N GLY A 253 1.52 11.23 -8.95
CA GLY A 253 1.15 11.55 -10.33
C GLY A 253 2.18 11.14 -11.39
N LEU A 254 3.05 10.17 -11.09
CA LEU A 254 4.05 9.66 -12.04
C LEU A 254 3.53 8.52 -12.93
N ALA A 255 2.38 7.93 -12.56
CA ALA A 255 1.77 6.82 -13.28
C ALA A 255 0.94 7.31 -14.48
N ASP A 256 1.27 6.82 -15.68
CA ASP A 256 0.36 6.88 -16.83
C ASP A 256 -0.69 5.77 -16.80
N ASP A 257 -1.67 5.83 -17.70
CA ASP A 257 -2.79 4.89 -17.72
C ASP A 257 -2.40 3.45 -18.05
N THR A 258 -1.30 3.26 -18.81
CA THR A 258 -0.76 1.92 -19.09
C THR A 258 -0.23 1.30 -17.80
N PHE A 259 0.57 2.05 -17.04
CA PHE A 259 1.08 1.61 -15.75
C PHE A 259 -0.05 1.33 -14.75
N LYS A 260 -1.04 2.24 -14.64
CA LYS A 260 -2.23 2.03 -13.79
C LYS A 260 -2.95 0.73 -14.16
N GLY A 261 -3.18 0.49 -15.46
CA GLY A 261 -3.79 -0.74 -15.96
C GLY A 261 -3.02 -2.01 -15.56
N GLN A 262 -1.69 -2.00 -15.71
CA GLN A 262 -0.82 -3.13 -15.32
C GLN A 262 -0.85 -3.41 -13.82
N ILE A 263 -0.80 -2.35 -12.99
CA ILE A 263 -0.87 -2.52 -11.53
C ILE A 263 -2.25 -3.02 -11.08
N LEU A 264 -3.34 -2.53 -11.67
CA LEU A 264 -4.69 -3.06 -11.40
C LEU A 264 -4.82 -4.52 -11.84
N HIS A 265 -4.22 -4.89 -12.99
CA HIS A 265 -4.17 -6.28 -13.44
C HIS A 265 -3.42 -7.16 -12.42
N LEU A 266 -2.25 -6.72 -11.95
CA LEU A 266 -1.51 -7.43 -10.90
C LEU A 266 -2.33 -7.56 -9.60
N CYS A 267 -3.02 -6.49 -9.16
CA CYS A 267 -3.91 -6.55 -8.00
C CYS A 267 -4.99 -7.62 -8.17
N SER A 268 -5.57 -7.72 -9.37
CA SER A 268 -6.54 -8.75 -9.70
C SER A 268 -5.94 -10.16 -9.59
N LEU A 269 -4.75 -10.38 -10.16
CA LEU A 269 -4.05 -11.67 -10.07
C LEU A 269 -3.71 -12.05 -8.63
N ILE A 270 -3.27 -11.09 -7.80
CA ILE A 270 -3.01 -11.29 -6.38
C ILE A 270 -4.28 -11.77 -5.68
N LEU A 271 -5.40 -11.07 -5.84
CA LEU A 271 -6.66 -11.42 -5.18
C LEU A 271 -7.26 -12.74 -5.68
N LEU A 272 -6.91 -13.19 -6.89
CA LEU A 272 -7.31 -14.49 -7.41
C LEU A 272 -6.45 -15.65 -6.87
N SER A 273 -5.29 -15.36 -6.27
CA SER A 273 -4.48 -16.38 -5.58
C SER A 273 -5.10 -16.78 -4.23
N GLU A 274 -4.83 -18.01 -3.78
CA GLU A 274 -5.53 -18.59 -2.62
C GLU A 274 -5.26 -17.85 -1.30
N LEU A 275 -4.00 -17.45 -1.05
CA LEU A 275 -3.59 -16.67 0.12
C LEU A 275 -3.46 -15.17 -0.17
N GLY A 276 -3.67 -14.73 -1.41
CA GLY A 276 -3.56 -13.31 -1.77
C GLY A 276 -4.61 -12.41 -1.15
N CYS A 277 -5.65 -12.97 -0.53
CA CYS A 277 -6.56 -12.20 0.32
C CYS A 277 -5.84 -11.49 1.49
N MET A 278 -4.69 -12.00 1.94
CA MET A 278 -3.88 -11.35 2.97
C MET A 278 -3.27 -10.03 2.48
N CYS A 279 -3.15 -9.83 1.17
CA CYS A 279 -2.64 -8.59 0.57
C CYS A 279 -3.74 -7.51 0.37
N ILE A 280 -5.00 -7.76 0.78
CA ILE A 280 -6.10 -6.78 0.67
C ILE A 280 -5.72 -5.40 1.26
N PRO A 281 -5.09 -5.30 2.45
CA PRO A 281 -4.67 -4.01 3.00
C PRO A 281 -3.67 -3.25 2.12
N ALA A 282 -2.85 -3.94 1.31
CA ALA A 282 -1.93 -3.31 0.38
C ALA A 282 -2.59 -2.94 -0.96
N VAL A 283 -3.63 -3.66 -1.38
CA VAL A 283 -4.38 -3.39 -2.63
C VAL A 283 -5.32 -2.19 -2.47
N LEU A 284 -6.00 -2.04 -1.33
CA LEU A 284 -6.98 -0.96 -1.11
C LEU A 284 -6.41 0.47 -1.34
N PRO A 285 -5.22 0.83 -0.83
CA PRO A 285 -4.61 2.11 -1.11
C PRO A 285 -4.34 2.35 -2.60
N ILE A 286 -3.99 1.32 -3.37
CA ILE A 286 -3.79 1.48 -4.82
C ILE A 286 -5.11 1.85 -5.50
N LEU A 287 -6.21 1.14 -5.17
CA LEU A 287 -7.52 1.47 -5.72
C LEU A 287 -7.90 2.91 -5.42
N LYS A 288 -7.69 3.36 -4.18
CA LYS A 288 -7.93 4.74 -3.76
C LYS A 288 -7.11 5.74 -4.59
N GLU A 289 -5.80 5.53 -4.72
CA GLU A 289 -4.95 6.48 -5.45
C GLU A 289 -5.21 6.48 -6.95
N VAL A 290 -5.57 5.34 -7.55
CA VAL A 290 -6.02 5.31 -8.95
C VAL A 290 -7.28 6.15 -9.14
N VAL A 291 -8.27 6.02 -8.26
CA VAL A 291 -9.49 6.84 -8.34
C VAL A 291 -9.19 8.32 -8.14
N ASN A 292 -8.34 8.69 -7.18
CA ASN A 292 -7.91 10.08 -6.96
C ASN A 292 -7.17 10.66 -8.18
N SER A 293 -6.45 9.82 -8.93
CA SER A 293 -5.72 10.27 -10.12
C SER A 293 -6.61 10.55 -11.32
N CYS A 294 -7.87 10.11 -11.30
CA CYS A 294 -8.87 10.38 -12.33
C CYS A 294 -9.64 11.68 -12.00
N VAL A 295 -9.92 12.53 -12.99
CA VAL A 295 -10.65 13.78 -12.79
C VAL A 295 -12.16 13.56 -13.03
N PRO A 296 -13.05 13.98 -12.11
CA PRO A 296 -14.51 13.81 -12.26
C PRO A 296 -15.12 14.56 -13.45
N ASP A 297 -14.53 15.70 -13.84
CA ASP A 297 -15.01 16.56 -14.93
C ASP A 297 -14.68 16.03 -16.34
N ASP A 298 -13.75 15.07 -16.46
CA ASP A 298 -13.40 14.49 -17.77
C ASP A 298 -14.54 13.62 -18.36
N ILE A 299 -15.57 13.27 -17.56
CA ILE A 299 -16.71 12.44 -17.98
C ILE A 299 -17.91 13.30 -18.46
N SER A 300 -17.69 14.58 -18.81
CA SER A 300 -18.75 15.48 -19.30
C SER A 300 -19.12 15.23 -20.77
N GLN A 301 -20.09 14.35 -20.99
CA GLN A 301 -21.18 14.27 -22.00
C GLN A 301 -21.06 14.70 -23.47
N ASP A 302 -19.98 15.28 -24.02
CA ASP A 302 -19.99 15.78 -25.42
C ASP A 302 -18.84 15.29 -26.32
N GLN A 303 -18.28 14.10 -26.05
CA GLN A 303 -17.44 13.43 -27.04
C GLN A 303 -17.89 11.98 -27.27
N GLU A 304 -18.56 11.76 -28.41
CA GLU A 304 -18.61 10.46 -29.09
C GLU A 304 -17.18 10.07 -29.54
N ASN A 305 -16.29 9.80 -28.59
CA ASN A 305 -15.04 9.11 -28.86
C ASN A 305 -15.04 7.78 -28.08
N PRO A 306 -14.68 6.67 -28.72
CA PRO A 306 -14.62 5.39 -28.06
C PRO A 306 -13.43 5.40 -27.08
N GLU A 307 -13.66 4.92 -25.86
CA GLU A 307 -12.64 4.65 -24.82
C GLU A 307 -12.19 5.84 -23.95
N ASP A 308 -13.08 6.33 -23.08
CA ASP A 308 -12.64 6.99 -21.84
C ASP A 308 -11.81 5.97 -21.03
N THR A 309 -10.48 6.01 -21.20
CA THR A 309 -9.54 5.11 -20.54
C THR A 309 -9.70 5.19 -19.02
N SER A 310 -10.01 6.39 -18.50
CA SER A 310 -10.42 6.62 -17.10
C SER A 310 -11.66 5.83 -16.70
N ALA A 311 -12.72 5.79 -17.52
CA ALA A 311 -13.91 5.01 -17.22
C ALA A 311 -13.62 3.49 -17.22
N VAL A 312 -12.74 3.02 -18.11
CA VAL A 312 -12.29 1.62 -18.10
C VAL A 312 -11.53 1.30 -16.81
N LEU A 313 -10.56 2.14 -16.44
CA LEU A 313 -9.78 1.97 -15.20
C LEU A 313 -10.67 1.97 -13.96
N LEU A 314 -11.61 2.93 -13.86
CA LEU A 314 -12.54 3.01 -12.73
C LEU A 314 -13.51 1.81 -12.69
N GLY A 315 -13.91 1.27 -13.85
CA GLY A 315 -14.68 0.02 -13.93
C GLY A 315 -13.89 -1.19 -13.42
N VAL A 316 -12.61 -1.28 -13.77
CA VAL A 316 -11.70 -2.31 -13.21
C VAL A 316 -11.57 -2.14 -11.70
N VAL A 317 -11.40 -0.91 -11.21
CA VAL A 317 -11.35 -0.62 -9.76
C VAL A 317 -12.61 -1.12 -9.04
N ALA A 318 -13.80 -0.84 -9.58
CA ALA A 318 -15.05 -1.32 -9.01
C ALA A 318 -15.12 -2.86 -8.93
N ASN A 319 -14.68 -3.55 -9.99
CA ASN A 319 -14.62 -5.02 -10.02
C ASN A 319 -13.63 -5.60 -9.00
N ILE A 320 -12.45 -4.98 -8.85
CA ILE A 320 -11.47 -5.40 -7.83
C ILE A 320 -12.04 -5.17 -6.44
N PHE A 321 -12.71 -4.05 -6.19
CA PHE A 321 -13.37 -3.78 -4.92
C PHE A 321 -14.45 -4.82 -4.60
N GLN A 322 -15.30 -5.17 -5.58
CA GLN A 322 -16.26 -6.26 -5.43
C GLN A 322 -15.58 -7.57 -5.04
N LYS A 323 -14.44 -7.89 -5.67
CA LYS A 323 -13.67 -9.09 -5.34
C LYS A 323 -13.11 -9.05 -3.92
N ILE A 324 -12.66 -7.89 -3.43
CA ILE A 324 -12.21 -7.70 -2.05
C ILE A 324 -13.33 -8.06 -1.07
N ILE A 325 -14.53 -7.51 -1.27
CA ILE A 325 -15.69 -7.79 -0.39
C ILE A 325 -16.05 -9.27 -0.39
N GLU A 326 -16.05 -9.92 -1.56
CA GLU A 326 -16.27 -11.36 -1.69
C GLU A 326 -15.23 -12.19 -0.90
N LEU A 327 -13.95 -11.81 -0.98
CA LEU A 327 -12.86 -12.50 -0.30
C LEU A 327 -12.91 -12.32 1.22
N LEU A 328 -13.23 -11.12 1.71
CA LEU A 328 -13.43 -10.86 3.14
C LEU A 328 -14.58 -11.73 3.69
N ALA A 329 -15.72 -11.76 2.99
CA ALA A 329 -16.87 -12.60 3.34
C ALA A 329 -16.49 -14.10 3.37
N ARG A 330 -15.76 -14.55 2.34
CA ARG A 330 -15.29 -15.93 2.23
C ARG A 330 -14.32 -16.30 3.35
N ARG A 331 -13.38 -15.41 3.72
CA ARG A 331 -12.40 -15.67 4.77
C ARG A 331 -13.09 -15.76 6.13
N LEU A 332 -13.99 -14.82 6.45
CA LEU A 332 -14.81 -14.88 7.68
C LEU A 332 -15.61 -16.18 7.81
N LYS A 333 -16.10 -16.73 6.69
CA LYS A 333 -16.83 -18.02 6.70
C LYS A 333 -15.91 -19.24 6.88
N LYS A 334 -14.70 -19.20 6.30
CA LYS A 334 -13.76 -20.34 6.31
C LYS A 334 -12.93 -20.39 7.59
N ASP A 335 -12.43 -19.25 8.04
CA ASP A 335 -11.64 -19.06 9.25
C ASP A 335 -12.08 -17.75 9.94
N PRO A 336 -13.00 -17.82 10.92
CA PRO A 336 -13.59 -16.63 11.53
C PRO A 336 -12.59 -15.71 12.24
N GLU A 337 -11.59 -16.27 12.92
CA GLU A 337 -10.63 -15.49 13.70
C GLU A 337 -9.64 -14.76 12.77
N GLU A 338 -9.05 -15.47 11.83
CA GLU A 338 -8.14 -14.87 10.85
C GLU A 338 -8.90 -13.92 9.90
N GLY A 339 -10.13 -14.28 9.53
CA GLY A 339 -11.03 -13.43 8.76
C GLY A 339 -11.36 -12.13 9.47
N LYS A 340 -11.59 -12.16 10.79
CA LYS A 340 -11.83 -10.95 11.59
C LYS A 340 -10.60 -10.05 11.65
N GLN A 341 -9.41 -10.62 11.86
CA GLN A 341 -8.15 -9.87 11.85
C GLN A 341 -7.89 -9.21 10.48
N LEU A 342 -8.11 -9.95 9.39
CA LEU A 342 -7.98 -9.41 8.03
C LEU A 342 -8.98 -8.29 7.75
N CYS A 343 -10.23 -8.45 8.18
CA CYS A 343 -11.22 -7.39 8.01
C CYS A 343 -10.85 -6.14 8.83
N GLN A 344 -10.32 -6.31 10.05
CA GLN A 344 -9.83 -5.21 10.89
C GLN A 344 -8.66 -4.46 10.24
N SER A 345 -7.69 -5.16 9.66
CA SER A 345 -6.57 -4.53 8.96
C SER A 345 -7.00 -3.80 7.68
N ALA A 346 -8.10 -4.23 7.05
CA ALA A 346 -8.68 -3.59 5.87
C ALA A 346 -9.51 -2.32 6.19
N VAL A 347 -9.95 -2.10 7.44
CA VAL A 347 -10.86 -0.99 7.82
C VAL A 347 -10.35 0.37 7.34
N LEU A 348 -9.07 0.67 7.53
CA LEU A 348 -8.50 1.96 7.11
C LEU A 348 -8.57 2.13 5.58
N GLY A 349 -8.11 1.12 4.84
CA GLY A 349 -8.15 1.13 3.37
C GLY A 349 -9.56 1.21 2.80
N LEU A 350 -10.53 0.51 3.42
CA LEU A 350 -11.94 0.59 3.05
C LEU A 350 -12.52 1.98 3.31
N THR A 351 -12.18 2.59 4.45
CA THR A 351 -12.61 3.94 4.82
C THR A 351 -12.13 4.95 3.78
N ASP A 352 -10.82 4.94 3.49
CA ASP A 352 -10.22 5.90 2.58
C ASP A 352 -10.73 5.71 1.15
N PHE A 353 -10.89 4.46 0.71
CA PHE A 353 -11.43 4.16 -0.61
C PHE A 353 -12.88 4.64 -0.78
N LEU A 354 -13.77 4.34 0.18
CA LEU A 354 -15.16 4.78 0.10
C LEU A 354 -15.30 6.30 0.16
N GLN A 355 -14.42 6.99 0.90
CA GLN A 355 -14.38 8.45 0.96
C GLN A 355 -14.05 9.09 -0.39
N VAL A 356 -13.19 8.45 -1.18
CA VAL A 356 -12.90 8.88 -2.55
C VAL A 356 -14.00 8.42 -3.49
N ALA A 357 -14.48 7.18 -3.39
CA ALA A 357 -15.53 6.67 -4.28
C ALA A 357 -16.83 7.50 -4.21
N GLN A 358 -17.21 8.02 -3.04
CA GLN A 358 -18.42 8.86 -2.93
C GLN A 358 -18.33 10.21 -3.64
N THR A 359 -17.13 10.71 -3.95
CA THR A 359 -17.02 11.94 -4.77
C THR A 359 -17.46 11.70 -6.21
N TRP A 360 -17.58 10.43 -6.61
CA TRP A 360 -18.05 10.01 -7.92
C TRP A 360 -19.54 9.66 -7.85
N GLY A 361 -20.39 10.58 -8.34
CA GLY A 361 -21.84 10.42 -8.32
C GLY A 361 -22.43 9.60 -9.49
N LYS A 362 -21.59 9.03 -10.37
CA LYS A 362 -22.03 8.32 -11.59
C LYS A 362 -21.16 7.10 -11.86
N ALA A 363 -21.57 6.30 -12.85
CA ALA A 363 -20.80 5.18 -13.37
C ALA A 363 -19.35 5.62 -13.71
N PRO A 364 -18.36 4.73 -13.51
CA PRO A 364 -18.51 3.31 -13.17
C PRO A 364 -18.42 2.99 -11.67
N LEU A 365 -18.14 3.98 -10.81
CA LEU A 365 -18.02 3.75 -9.36
C LEU A 365 -19.36 3.65 -8.62
N SER A 366 -20.48 3.85 -9.31
CA SER A 366 -21.82 3.64 -8.75
C SER A 366 -22.00 2.24 -8.16
N GLY A 367 -21.38 1.21 -8.75
CA GLY A 367 -21.46 -0.18 -8.26
C GLY A 367 -20.74 -0.45 -6.92
N VAL A 368 -19.90 0.47 -6.44
CA VAL A 368 -19.16 0.31 -5.18
C VAL A 368 -20.12 0.26 -3.98
N PHE A 369 -21.03 1.23 -3.90
CA PHE A 369 -22.02 1.25 -2.81
C PHE A 369 -23.03 0.12 -2.95
N SER A 370 -23.43 -0.25 -4.18
CA SER A 370 -24.31 -1.40 -4.44
C SER A 370 -23.68 -2.69 -3.94
N THR A 371 -22.36 -2.86 -4.13
CA THR A 371 -21.60 -4.02 -3.63
C THR A 371 -21.62 -4.08 -2.09
N VAL A 372 -21.35 -2.95 -1.42
CA VAL A 372 -21.38 -2.86 0.05
C VAL A 372 -22.78 -3.19 0.57
N PHE A 373 -23.80 -2.59 -0.03
CA PHE A 373 -25.20 -2.81 0.34
C PHE A 373 -25.62 -4.27 0.14
N ALA A 374 -25.34 -4.85 -1.03
CA ALA A 374 -25.64 -6.25 -1.32
C ALA A 374 -24.96 -7.19 -0.33
N ALA A 375 -23.68 -6.97 0.02
CA ALA A 375 -22.97 -7.81 0.98
C ALA A 375 -23.63 -7.81 2.37
N ILE A 376 -24.04 -6.63 2.86
CA ILE A 376 -24.71 -6.47 4.16
C ILE A 376 -26.09 -7.15 4.14
N VAL A 377 -26.89 -6.87 3.10
CA VAL A 377 -28.26 -7.43 2.98
C VAL A 377 -28.22 -8.95 2.84
N VAL A 378 -27.31 -9.50 2.04
CA VAL A 378 -27.18 -10.96 1.85
C VAL A 378 -26.80 -11.65 3.15
N GLU A 379 -25.82 -11.12 3.89
CA GLU A 379 -25.41 -11.71 5.17
C GLU A 379 -26.54 -11.66 6.21
N LYS A 380 -27.24 -10.52 6.31
CA LYS A 380 -28.35 -10.37 7.27
C LYS A 380 -29.58 -11.19 6.87
N ARG A 381 -29.93 -11.25 5.58
CA ARG A 381 -30.99 -12.11 5.04
C ARG A 381 -30.72 -13.57 5.40
N HIS A 382 -29.49 -14.05 5.20
CA HIS A 382 -29.12 -15.44 5.54
C HIS A 382 -29.26 -15.73 7.03
N LEU A 383 -28.93 -14.77 7.90
CA LEU A 383 -29.17 -14.89 9.34
C LEU A 383 -30.66 -14.99 9.64
N LEU A 384 -31.49 -14.10 9.08
CA LEU A 384 -32.94 -14.09 9.28
C LEU A 384 -33.60 -15.40 8.78
N GLN A 385 -33.10 -15.98 7.69
CA GLN A 385 -33.60 -17.25 7.15
C GLN A 385 -33.24 -18.48 8.00
N LYS A 386 -32.25 -18.37 8.88
CA LYS A 386 -31.83 -19.44 9.78
C LYS A 386 -32.59 -19.46 11.11
N ILE A 387 -33.36 -18.41 11.40
CA ILE A 387 -34.12 -18.29 12.65
C ILE A 387 -35.19 -19.39 12.70
N THR A 388 -35.19 -20.18 13.78
CA THR A 388 -36.18 -21.24 14.01
C THR A 388 -37.20 -20.87 15.08
N HIS A 389 -36.92 -19.86 15.90
CA HIS A 389 -37.79 -19.42 16.98
C HIS A 389 -38.14 -17.93 16.87
N PRO A 390 -39.42 -17.53 17.04
CA PRO A 390 -39.83 -16.12 16.90
C PRO A 390 -39.11 -15.14 17.84
N GLU A 391 -38.66 -15.62 19.01
CA GLU A 391 -37.94 -14.82 20.01
C GLU A 391 -36.53 -14.38 19.54
N GLU A 392 -35.97 -15.02 18.52
CA GLU A 392 -34.63 -14.72 17.98
C GLU A 392 -34.66 -13.56 16.96
N VAL A 393 -35.85 -13.07 16.59
CA VAL A 393 -36.01 -11.92 15.68
C VAL A 393 -35.74 -10.62 16.43
N ILE A 394 -34.46 -10.32 16.63
CA ILE A 394 -33.99 -9.12 17.35
C ILE A 394 -33.54 -8.05 16.35
N VAL A 395 -34.05 -6.83 16.54
CA VAL A 395 -33.63 -5.64 15.79
C VAL A 395 -32.27 -5.17 16.35
N PRO A 396 -31.24 -5.04 15.51
CA PRO A 396 -29.92 -4.58 15.96
C PRO A 396 -29.96 -3.12 16.36
N GLN A 397 -29.29 -2.77 17.47
CA GLN A 397 -29.22 -1.40 17.97
C GLN A 397 -27.87 -0.73 17.68
N SER A 398 -26.83 -1.54 17.45
CA SER A 398 -25.47 -1.12 17.19
C SER A 398 -24.85 -1.92 16.05
N VAL A 399 -23.69 -1.46 15.57
CA VAL A 399 -22.89 -2.23 14.60
C VAL A 399 -22.41 -3.56 15.18
N ASP A 400 -22.28 -3.69 16.49
CA ASP A 400 -21.81 -4.91 17.16
C ASP A 400 -22.90 -6.01 17.17
N ASP A 401 -24.17 -5.63 17.04
CA ASP A 401 -25.30 -6.55 16.93
C ASP A 401 -25.47 -7.13 15.51
N MET A 402 -24.63 -6.69 14.58
CA MET A 402 -24.63 -7.14 13.19
C MET A 402 -23.68 -8.33 12.99
N PRO A 403 -23.95 -9.19 11.99
CA PRO A 403 -23.00 -10.22 11.58
C PRO A 403 -21.60 -9.64 11.25
N PRO A 404 -20.52 -10.44 11.32
CA PRO A 404 -19.15 -9.92 11.29
C PRO A 404 -18.81 -9.02 10.09
N LEU A 405 -19.18 -9.40 8.86
CA LEU A 405 -18.89 -8.58 7.69
C LEU A 405 -19.72 -7.30 7.70
N SER A 406 -21.01 -7.43 7.99
CA SER A 406 -21.97 -6.32 8.08
C SER A 406 -21.56 -5.29 9.14
N SER A 407 -21.13 -5.75 10.30
CA SER A 407 -20.61 -4.93 11.39
C SER A 407 -19.44 -4.07 10.92
N ILE A 408 -18.47 -4.69 10.24
CA ILE A 408 -17.27 -4.02 9.75
C ILE A 408 -17.62 -3.03 8.64
N LEU A 409 -18.39 -3.43 7.63
CA LEU A 409 -18.79 -2.54 6.54
C LEU A 409 -19.62 -1.36 7.02
N LEU A 410 -20.56 -1.57 7.94
CA LEU A 410 -21.33 -0.48 8.53
C LEU A 410 -20.46 0.44 9.40
N SER A 411 -19.50 -0.11 10.15
CA SER A 411 -18.56 0.72 10.93
C SER A 411 -17.73 1.65 10.03
N VAL A 412 -17.36 1.19 8.83
CA VAL A 412 -16.67 1.99 7.81
C VAL A 412 -17.61 3.05 7.23
N VAL A 413 -18.81 2.67 6.79
CA VAL A 413 -19.79 3.58 6.18
C VAL A 413 -20.19 4.70 7.15
N LEU A 414 -20.43 4.36 8.42
CA LEU A 414 -20.88 5.30 9.46
C LEU A 414 -19.78 6.24 9.95
N ARG A 415 -18.52 6.02 9.56
CA ARG A 415 -17.39 6.86 9.99
C ARG A 415 -17.46 8.28 9.41
N SER A 416 -17.99 8.44 8.19
CA SER A 416 -18.08 9.72 7.48
C SER A 416 -19.53 10.03 7.06
N PRO A 417 -20.07 11.24 7.36
CA PRO A 417 -21.43 11.60 6.97
C PRO A 417 -21.69 11.57 5.45
N SER A 418 -20.68 11.94 4.64
CA SER A 418 -20.82 11.93 3.17
C SER A 418 -20.91 10.51 2.62
N VAL A 419 -20.09 9.60 3.14
CA VAL A 419 -20.15 8.16 2.81
C VAL A 419 -21.47 7.55 3.28
N THR A 420 -21.95 7.92 4.47
CA THR A 420 -23.27 7.49 4.95
C THR A 420 -24.40 7.97 4.03
N GLY A 421 -24.36 9.23 3.58
CA GLY A 421 -25.33 9.78 2.64
C GLY A 421 -25.32 9.05 1.29
N ALA A 422 -24.14 8.81 0.71
CA ALA A 422 -23.99 8.07 -0.55
C ALA A 422 -24.53 6.63 -0.43
N PHE A 423 -24.23 5.95 0.68
CA PHE A 423 -24.75 4.62 0.97
C PHE A 423 -26.29 4.61 1.08
N LEU A 424 -26.90 5.56 1.79
CA LEU A 424 -28.36 5.65 1.92
C LEU A 424 -29.06 6.01 0.61
N SER A 425 -28.40 6.82 -0.24
CA SER A 425 -28.88 7.09 -1.59
C SER A 425 -28.92 5.81 -2.43
N GLU A 426 -27.89 4.97 -2.32
CA GLU A 426 -27.85 3.67 -3.01
C GLU A 426 -28.89 2.69 -2.48
N VAL A 427 -29.11 2.66 -1.15
CA VAL A 427 -30.20 1.87 -0.54
C VAL A 427 -31.55 2.27 -1.13
N SER A 428 -31.81 3.57 -1.25
CA SER A 428 -33.06 4.09 -1.84
C SER A 428 -33.18 3.66 -3.31
N SER A 429 -32.13 3.84 -4.11
CA SER A 429 -32.08 3.45 -5.53
C SER A 429 -32.33 1.94 -5.73
N SER A 430 -31.75 1.10 -4.88
CA SER A 430 -31.93 -0.36 -4.92
C SER A 430 -33.35 -0.81 -4.56
N LEU A 431 -34.04 -0.07 -3.68
CA LEU A 431 -35.45 -0.33 -3.32
C LEU A 431 -36.41 0.15 -4.40
N ASP A 432 -36.13 1.32 -4.98
CA ASP A 432 -36.96 1.92 -6.03
C ASP A 432 -36.90 1.12 -7.35
N SER A 433 -35.81 0.38 -7.56
CA SER A 433 -35.64 -0.52 -8.72
C SER A 433 -36.27 -1.91 -8.56
N GLU A 434 -37.00 -2.16 -7.47
CA GLU A 434 -37.69 -3.43 -7.15
C GLU A 434 -36.78 -4.68 -7.11
N VAL A 435 -35.44 -4.49 -7.06
CA VAL A 435 -34.48 -5.59 -6.91
C VAL A 435 -34.68 -6.31 -5.57
N ILE A 436 -35.14 -5.57 -4.56
CA ILE A 436 -35.49 -6.09 -3.24
C ILE A 436 -37.01 -6.19 -3.12
N SER A 437 -37.51 -7.42 -3.08
CA SER A 437 -38.96 -7.68 -3.06
C SER A 437 -39.38 -8.77 -2.07
N SER A 438 -38.46 -9.42 -1.36
CA SER A 438 -38.85 -10.38 -0.32
C SER A 438 -38.96 -9.71 1.05
N LEU A 439 -39.93 -10.15 1.86
CA LEU A 439 -40.11 -9.69 3.25
C LEU A 439 -38.83 -9.81 4.07
N THR A 440 -38.06 -10.90 3.88
CA THR A 440 -36.78 -11.11 4.59
C THR A 440 -35.69 -10.13 4.17
N GLU A 441 -35.68 -9.69 2.91
CA GLU A 441 -34.74 -8.66 2.45
C GLU A 441 -35.15 -7.28 2.95
N LEU A 442 -36.45 -6.94 2.91
CA LEU A 442 -36.95 -5.70 3.48
C LEU A 442 -36.65 -5.61 4.99
N ALA A 443 -36.82 -6.71 5.72
CA ALA A 443 -36.43 -6.79 7.13
C ALA A 443 -34.91 -6.62 7.33
N ALA A 444 -34.08 -7.23 6.47
CA ALA A 444 -32.63 -7.04 6.50
C ALA A 444 -32.24 -5.57 6.25
N VAL A 445 -32.89 -4.90 5.29
CA VAL A 445 -32.70 -3.46 5.03
C VAL A 445 -33.11 -2.63 6.24
N LEU A 446 -34.25 -2.92 6.86
CA LEU A 446 -34.70 -2.21 8.06
C LEU A 446 -33.74 -2.39 9.24
N HIS A 447 -33.16 -3.57 9.40
CA HIS A 447 -32.12 -3.80 10.40
C HIS A 447 -30.88 -2.94 10.13
N VAL A 448 -30.51 -2.71 8.87
CA VAL A 448 -29.45 -1.74 8.52
C VAL A 448 -29.87 -0.32 8.89
N LEU A 449 -31.06 0.11 8.47
CA LEU A 449 -31.55 1.46 8.75
C LEU A 449 -31.69 1.75 10.25
N ALA A 450 -32.03 0.75 11.07
CA ALA A 450 -32.07 0.85 12.53
C ALA A 450 -30.68 1.17 13.12
N VAL A 451 -29.62 0.47 12.68
CA VAL A 451 -28.24 0.76 13.10
C VAL A 451 -27.83 2.18 12.67
N VAL A 452 -28.19 2.60 11.44
CA VAL A 452 -27.92 3.97 10.98
C VAL A 452 -28.67 5.02 11.82
N LYS A 453 -29.94 4.78 12.17
CA LYS A 453 -30.74 5.64 13.06
C LYS A 453 -30.01 5.88 14.38
N HIS A 454 -29.51 4.83 15.02
CA HIS A 454 -28.82 4.94 16.31
C HIS A 454 -27.49 5.71 16.23
N SER A 455 -26.87 5.77 15.04
CA SER A 455 -25.68 6.62 14.82
C SER A 455 -25.97 8.12 14.82
N GLY A 456 -27.25 8.52 14.66
CA GLY A 456 -27.68 9.92 14.62
C GLY A 456 -27.30 10.70 13.35
N ARG A 457 -26.76 10.03 12.32
CA ARG A 457 -26.26 10.65 11.08
C ARG A 457 -27.31 10.65 9.96
N SER A 458 -27.16 11.58 9.01
CA SER A 458 -27.89 11.64 7.73
C SER A 458 -29.42 11.43 7.83
N LYS A 459 -30.07 12.10 8.79
CA LYS A 459 -31.52 11.95 9.07
C LYS A 459 -32.41 12.09 7.84
N GLY A 460 -32.10 13.04 6.94
CA GLY A 460 -32.88 13.28 5.73
C GLY A 460 -32.82 12.10 4.75
N ASP A 461 -31.61 11.59 4.47
CA ASP A 461 -31.42 10.45 3.57
C ASP A 461 -31.95 9.15 4.19
N LEU A 462 -31.84 9.02 5.52
CA LEU A 462 -32.41 7.89 6.27
C LEU A 462 -33.94 7.86 6.13
N LYS A 463 -34.60 9.02 6.28
CA LYS A 463 -36.04 9.15 6.10
C LYS A 463 -36.46 8.82 4.66
N ARG A 464 -35.67 9.25 3.67
CA ARG A 464 -35.91 8.92 2.25
C ARG A 464 -35.87 7.41 2.02
N ALA A 465 -34.81 6.75 2.48
CA ALA A 465 -34.68 5.28 2.37
C ALA A 465 -35.84 4.55 3.08
N ALA A 466 -36.24 5.03 4.26
CA ALA A 466 -37.37 4.48 5.00
C ALA A 466 -38.70 4.62 4.22
N VAL A 467 -38.93 5.74 3.53
CA VAL A 467 -40.11 5.92 2.66
C VAL A 467 -40.09 4.92 1.49
N SER A 468 -38.95 4.67 0.85
CA SER A 468 -38.84 3.63 -0.20
C SER A 468 -39.17 2.25 0.35
N VAL A 469 -38.69 1.89 1.56
CA VAL A 469 -39.09 0.63 2.22
C VAL A 469 -40.59 0.60 2.53
N GLN A 470 -41.17 1.71 2.98
CA GLN A 470 -42.58 1.81 3.29
C GLN A 470 -43.44 1.46 2.07
N GLN A 471 -43.10 1.95 0.89
CA GLN A 471 -43.85 1.65 -0.34
C GLN A 471 -43.83 0.14 -0.66
N GLN A 472 -42.70 -0.52 -0.46
CA GLN A 472 -42.55 -1.96 -0.71
C GLN A 472 -43.24 -2.82 0.36
N ILE A 473 -43.13 -2.48 1.65
CA ILE A 473 -43.67 -3.31 2.75
C ILE A 473 -45.20 -3.36 2.76
N HIS A 474 -45.88 -2.28 2.33
CA HIS A 474 -47.35 -2.25 2.26
C HIS A 474 -47.90 -3.27 1.23
N SER A 475 -47.12 -3.62 0.20
CA SER A 475 -47.50 -4.66 -0.75
C SER A 475 -47.54 -6.06 -0.12
N HIS A 476 -46.77 -6.30 0.95
CA HIS A 476 -46.71 -7.58 1.67
C HIS A 476 -47.70 -7.69 2.83
N ALA A 477 -48.42 -6.62 3.17
CA ALA A 477 -49.39 -6.62 4.27
C ALA A 477 -50.50 -7.67 4.06
N VAL A 478 -50.90 -7.91 2.80
CA VAL A 478 -51.95 -8.88 2.43
C VAL A 478 -51.47 -10.33 2.52
N SER A 479 -50.17 -10.60 2.28
CA SER A 479 -49.60 -11.96 2.34
C SER A 479 -49.20 -12.42 3.75
N SER A 480 -49.06 -11.51 4.72
CA SER A 480 -48.62 -11.88 6.08
C SER A 480 -49.70 -12.53 6.95
N VAL A 481 -50.97 -12.37 6.58
CA VAL A 481 -52.12 -12.97 7.30
C VAL A 481 -52.10 -14.51 7.22
N ASP A 482 -51.53 -15.06 6.14
CA ASP A 482 -51.41 -16.52 5.90
C ASP A 482 -49.99 -17.08 6.17
N GLY A 483 -49.07 -16.25 6.68
CA GLY A 483 -47.66 -16.60 6.88
C GLY A 483 -47.37 -17.40 8.15
N SER A 484 -46.21 -18.07 8.17
CA SER A 484 -45.70 -18.77 9.37
C SER A 484 -45.56 -17.82 10.57
N ASP A 485 -45.60 -18.34 11.80
CA ASP A 485 -45.47 -17.52 13.03
C ASP A 485 -44.23 -16.61 12.98
N ILE A 486 -43.13 -17.08 12.40
CA ILE A 486 -41.87 -16.33 12.23
C ILE A 486 -42.03 -15.18 11.22
N GLN A 487 -42.69 -15.41 10.08
CA GLN A 487 -42.91 -14.36 9.08
C GLN A 487 -43.81 -13.24 9.62
N ARG A 488 -44.81 -13.57 10.44
CA ARG A 488 -45.66 -12.58 11.13
C ARG A 488 -44.85 -11.73 12.11
N VAL A 489 -43.94 -12.34 12.89
CA VAL A 489 -43.06 -11.60 13.80
C VAL A 489 -42.06 -10.72 13.05
N ILE A 490 -41.47 -11.21 11.96
CA ILE A 490 -40.57 -10.41 11.10
C ILE A 490 -41.32 -9.20 10.52
N HIS A 491 -42.55 -9.39 10.03
CA HIS A 491 -43.36 -8.28 9.50
C HIS A 491 -43.71 -7.26 10.60
N ALA A 492 -44.19 -7.71 11.77
CA ALA A 492 -44.55 -6.82 12.87
C ALA A 492 -43.34 -6.01 13.39
N SER A 493 -42.19 -6.67 13.55
CA SER A 493 -40.93 -6.05 13.94
C SER A 493 -40.46 -5.02 12.90
N SER A 494 -40.56 -5.37 11.61
CA SER A 494 -40.22 -4.49 10.49
C SER A 494 -41.09 -3.23 10.47
N VAL A 495 -42.41 -3.36 10.62
CA VAL A 495 -43.34 -2.22 10.66
C VAL A 495 -43.07 -1.32 11.87
N THR A 496 -42.80 -1.91 13.03
CA THR A 496 -42.45 -1.15 14.25
C THR A 496 -41.19 -0.33 14.02
N THR A 497 -40.10 -0.99 13.57
CA THR A 497 -38.82 -0.34 13.28
C THR A 497 -38.97 0.78 12.25
N LEU A 498 -39.75 0.54 11.19
CA LEU A 498 -40.02 1.51 10.14
C LEU A 498 -40.71 2.77 10.69
N ASN A 499 -41.76 2.60 11.50
CA ASN A 499 -42.47 3.73 12.09
C ASN A 499 -41.55 4.57 12.97
N GLU A 500 -40.73 3.92 13.81
CA GLU A 500 -39.80 4.66 14.66
C GLU A 500 -38.69 5.40 13.89
N ILE A 501 -38.39 5.01 12.65
CA ILE A 501 -37.45 5.74 11.78
C ILE A 501 -38.16 6.92 11.10
N LEU A 502 -39.42 6.75 10.69
CA LEU A 502 -40.21 7.80 10.06
C LEU A 502 -40.60 8.94 11.02
N GLU A 503 -40.64 8.65 12.33
CA GLU A 503 -40.87 9.61 13.42
C GLU A 503 -39.65 10.52 13.72
N LEU A 504 -38.47 10.23 13.16
CA LEU A 504 -37.29 11.11 13.19
C LEU A 504 -37.51 12.37 12.33
#